data_AF-A0A1G2ZA77-F1
#
_entry.id   AF-A0A1G2ZA77-F1
#
_cell.length_a   1.000
_cell.length_b   1.000
_cell.length_c   1.000
_cell.angle_alpha   90.00
_cell.angle_beta   90.00
_cell.angle_gamma   90.00
#
_symmetry.space_group_name_H-M   'P 1'
#
loop_
_entity.id
_entity.type
_entity.pdbx_description
1 polymer ?
#
loop_
_entity_poly.entity_id
_entity_poly.type
_entity_poly.pdbx_seq_one_letter_code
_entity_poly.pdbx_strand_id
1 'polypeptide(L)'
;MRGSRGKLSNVRRLNGKWLGLLFLSLLGAAFLWDCTGSVVQSIAARPPALAEGDRICLSLRVLASEAQADSRLDRPLRAEVETLAGMNWVEGFVVDRDNKDVILIGRCDPDRPPLYLDDLAVNIRNVWNAGAYPYCSLDPRPEDVLKTHRILSESTDAGDAEDLRRLFSRLKENVGPQQIVVGGIPRDSRQAHVMIEADYHMKQVSQGHVEVPGVASCLDRSLERSRQAVRHGGQLCGPQLSMSRYWFHLDEGDPTFVESHGIVYLDRCSVVVLTERQKATADGELYDEGGSDPLAFAFAQEFSRAFREAAARVPVYADLEHLYRLNALVRAMHFRQAPEQAGLDLQFYLARYRFRREETMPADKPGLANSREVAERVSRGATLHEYVLSPMICGGVSMDTAVRSAQFQWRSAGWLAHARSVVAKARPHANSLCWTLPRHHMPSTMADGLTSPATHRRWSKASTQGILLSWQYVVSPVWTPGDRCRYEIG
;
A
#
# COMPACT_ATOMS: atom_id res chain seq x y z
N MET A 1 -23.98 59.95 9.11
CA MET A 1 -24.86 60.95 9.75
C MET A 1 -26.32 60.58 9.48
N ARG A 2 -27.16 60.75 10.51
CA ARG A 2 -28.64 60.75 10.62
C ARG A 2 -29.43 60.85 9.29
N GLY A 3 -30.61 60.26 9.10
CA GLY A 3 -31.52 59.58 10.02
C GLY A 3 -32.87 59.23 9.37
N SER A 4 -33.50 58.23 9.99
CA SER A 4 -34.90 57.75 10.04
C SER A 4 -36.11 58.54 9.51
N ARG A 5 -37.15 57.74 9.19
CA ARG A 5 -38.64 57.89 9.32
C ARG A 5 -39.39 57.99 7.97
N GLY A 6 -40.47 57.28 7.70
CA GLY A 6 -41.20 56.25 8.45
C GLY A 6 -42.57 55.88 7.79
N LYS A 7 -43.16 54.82 8.34
CA LYS A 7 -44.59 54.52 8.57
C LYS A 7 -45.58 54.16 7.43
N LEU A 8 -46.10 52.92 7.59
CA LEU A 8 -47.51 52.48 7.62
C LEU A 8 -48.34 52.62 6.33
N SER A 9 -49.30 51.77 5.95
CA SER A 9 -49.98 50.57 6.48
C SER A 9 -51.01 50.17 5.41
N ASN A 10 -51.33 48.88 5.21
CA ASN A 10 -52.72 48.42 5.23
C ASN A 10 -52.88 46.91 5.09
N VAL A 11 -53.71 46.40 5.99
CA VAL A 11 -54.18 45.03 6.13
C VAL A 11 -55.48 44.88 5.34
N ARG A 12 -55.60 43.82 4.53
CA ARG A 12 -56.90 43.16 4.27
C ARG A 12 -56.70 41.66 4.14
N ARG A 13 -57.22 40.91 5.12
CA ARG A 13 -57.60 39.49 4.99
C ARG A 13 -58.99 39.45 4.33
N LEU A 14 -59.22 38.45 3.47
CA LEU A 14 -60.47 37.71 3.40
C LEU A 14 -60.23 36.37 2.68
N ASN A 15 -60.99 35.37 3.13
CA ASN A 15 -60.81 33.94 2.98
C ASN A 15 -61.27 33.39 1.62
N GLY A 16 -60.78 32.20 1.24
CA GLY A 16 -61.47 31.34 0.26
C GLY A 16 -60.59 30.22 -0.29
N LYS A 17 -60.73 29.01 0.28
CA LYS A 17 -60.18 27.74 -0.21
C LYS A 17 -60.66 27.44 -1.63
N TRP A 18 -59.85 26.77 -2.48
CA TRP A 18 -60.17 25.52 -3.19
C TRP A 18 -58.99 25.09 -4.09
N LEU A 19 -58.82 23.77 -4.19
CA LEU A 19 -57.71 22.99 -4.73
C LEU A 19 -57.33 23.27 -6.20
N GLY A 20 -56.04 23.12 -6.52
CA GLY A 20 -55.56 22.99 -7.90
C GLY A 20 -54.06 22.68 -7.97
N LEU A 21 -53.70 21.63 -8.69
CA LEU A 21 -52.38 21.01 -8.80
C LEU A 21 -51.23 21.90 -9.36
N LEU A 22 -50.00 21.41 -9.13
CA LEU A 22 -48.79 21.51 -9.97
C LEU A 22 -47.97 22.82 -9.97
N PHE A 23 -46.78 22.82 -9.35
CA PHE A 23 -45.44 22.90 -9.99
C PHE A 23 -44.32 23.23 -8.97
N LEU A 24 -43.18 22.55 -9.16
CA LEU A 24 -41.78 22.85 -8.82
C LEU A 24 -41.38 23.78 -7.64
N SER A 25 -40.39 23.24 -6.89
CA SER A 25 -39.09 23.84 -6.55
C SER A 25 -38.78 24.26 -5.10
N LEU A 26 -37.61 23.78 -4.67
CA LEU A 26 -36.57 24.45 -3.87
C LEU A 26 -36.68 24.52 -2.32
N LEU A 27 -35.53 24.12 -1.75
CA LEU A 27 -34.85 24.60 -0.54
C LEU A 27 -35.21 23.95 0.80
N GLY A 28 -34.17 23.37 1.41
CA GLY A 28 -34.12 22.99 2.81
C GLY A 28 -32.79 22.37 3.23
N ALA A 29 -31.66 22.94 2.79
CA ALA A 29 -30.36 22.62 3.36
C ALA A 29 -30.32 23.07 4.82
N ALA A 30 -30.27 22.11 5.75
CA ALA A 30 -29.91 22.37 7.14
C ALA A 30 -28.41 22.16 7.28
N PHE A 31 -27.67 23.27 7.29
CA PHE A 31 -26.28 23.33 7.72
C PHE A 31 -26.25 23.08 9.24
N LEU A 32 -25.74 21.93 9.66
CA LEU A 32 -25.21 21.74 11.00
C LEU A 32 -23.71 21.48 10.85
N TRP A 33 -22.95 22.44 11.36
CA TRP A 33 -21.51 22.43 11.45
C TRP A 33 -21.12 21.44 12.55
N ASP A 34 -20.68 20.26 12.18
CA ASP A 34 -20.05 19.32 13.12
C ASP A 34 -18.58 19.14 12.77
N CYS A 35 -17.72 19.54 13.71
CA CYS A 35 -16.27 19.49 13.60
C CYS A 35 -15.78 18.08 13.99
N THR A 36 -15.99 17.11 13.13
CA THR A 36 -15.28 15.83 13.18
C THR A 36 -14.86 15.47 11.77
N GLY A 37 -13.55 15.39 11.52
CA GLY A 37 -12.96 15.07 10.22
C GLY A 37 -13.27 13.63 9.80
N SER A 38 -14.51 13.40 9.34
CA SER A 38 -14.88 12.19 8.62
C SER A 38 -14.52 12.40 7.16
N VAL A 39 -13.61 11.57 6.66
CA VAL A 39 -13.37 11.38 5.24
C VAL A 39 -14.72 11.12 4.58
N VAL A 40 -15.15 12.04 3.71
CA VAL A 40 -16.32 11.81 2.86
C VAL A 40 -15.88 10.81 1.80
N GLN A 41 -16.11 9.53 2.06
CA GLN A 41 -16.03 8.50 1.02
C GLN A 41 -17.03 8.85 -0.07
N SER A 42 -16.52 9.17 -1.26
CA SER A 42 -17.29 9.21 -2.48
C SER A 42 -18.05 7.89 -2.62
N ILE A 43 -19.38 7.94 -2.56
CA ILE A 43 -20.25 6.79 -2.81
C ILE A 43 -20.17 6.51 -4.31
N ALA A 44 -19.17 5.74 -4.73
CA ALA A 44 -19.16 5.12 -6.04
C ALA A 44 -20.42 4.26 -6.17
N ALA A 45 -21.12 4.38 -7.31
CA ALA A 45 -22.28 3.55 -7.59
C ALA A 45 -21.90 2.06 -7.41
N ARG A 46 -22.69 1.34 -6.62
CA ARG A 46 -22.46 -0.08 -6.34
C ARG A 46 -22.45 -0.83 -7.68
N PRO A 47 -21.34 -1.47 -8.09
CA PRO A 47 -21.32 -2.25 -9.32
C PRO A 47 -22.39 -3.35 -9.22
N PRO A 48 -22.98 -3.80 -10.34
CA PRO A 48 -23.97 -4.87 -10.33
C PRO A 48 -23.41 -6.07 -9.54
N ALA A 49 -24.22 -6.66 -8.67
CA ALA A 49 -23.82 -7.77 -7.83
C ALA A 49 -23.36 -8.94 -8.72
N LEU A 50 -22.05 -9.13 -8.84
CA LEU A 50 -21.47 -10.27 -9.51
C LEU A 50 -21.75 -11.52 -8.69
N ALA A 51 -22.09 -12.63 -9.35
CA ALA A 51 -22.23 -13.89 -8.65
C ALA A 51 -20.86 -14.34 -8.12
N GLU A 52 -20.87 -15.08 -7.02
CA GLU A 52 -19.63 -15.56 -6.39
C GLU A 52 -18.79 -16.39 -7.38
N GLY A 53 -17.59 -15.90 -7.66
CA GLY A 53 -16.64 -16.54 -8.58
C GLY A 53 -16.77 -16.11 -10.05
N ASP A 54 -17.64 -15.17 -10.38
CA ASP A 54 -17.61 -14.51 -11.69
C ASP A 54 -16.37 -13.63 -11.83
N ARG A 55 -15.90 -13.47 -13.06
CA ARG A 55 -14.77 -12.60 -13.40
C ARG A 55 -15.21 -11.39 -14.18
N ILE A 56 -14.54 -10.28 -13.97
CA ILE A 56 -14.62 -9.08 -14.82
C ILE A 56 -13.53 -9.20 -15.87
N CYS A 57 -13.93 -9.06 -17.13
CA CYS A 57 -13.03 -8.80 -18.24
C CYS A 57 -13.07 -7.30 -18.58
N LEU A 58 -11.92 -6.65 -18.71
CA LEU A 58 -11.79 -5.22 -18.97
C LEU A 58 -10.86 -4.96 -20.16
N SER A 59 -11.34 -4.24 -21.16
CA SER A 59 -10.58 -3.85 -22.36
C SER A 59 -9.69 -2.64 -22.07
N LEU A 60 -8.36 -2.80 -22.21
CA LEU A 60 -7.43 -1.67 -22.08
C LEU A 60 -7.57 -0.68 -23.24
N ARG A 61 -7.92 -1.13 -24.44
CA ARG A 61 -8.16 -0.22 -25.56
C ARG A 61 -9.39 0.68 -25.34
N VAL A 62 -10.51 0.08 -24.94
CA VAL A 62 -11.76 0.83 -24.75
C VAL A 62 -11.65 1.73 -23.54
N LEU A 63 -11.04 1.26 -22.45
CA LEU A 63 -10.75 2.09 -21.26
C LEU A 63 -9.99 3.36 -21.63
N ALA A 64 -8.93 3.25 -22.45
CA ALA A 64 -8.17 4.40 -22.92
C ALA A 64 -9.02 5.34 -23.79
N SER A 65 -9.80 4.79 -24.72
CA SER A 65 -10.65 5.59 -25.62
C SER A 65 -11.72 6.39 -24.85
N GLU A 66 -12.37 5.77 -23.88
CA GLU A 66 -13.42 6.41 -23.09
C GLU A 66 -12.84 7.45 -22.13
N ALA A 67 -11.75 7.12 -21.41
CA ALA A 67 -11.08 8.06 -20.54
C ALA A 67 -10.53 9.28 -21.33
N GLN A 68 -10.04 9.06 -22.56
CA GLN A 68 -9.62 10.13 -23.44
C GLN A 68 -10.79 11.01 -23.90
N ALA A 69 -11.95 10.43 -24.20
CA ALA A 69 -13.15 11.18 -24.57
C ALA A 69 -13.62 12.09 -23.43
N ASP A 70 -13.68 11.55 -22.21
CA ASP A 70 -14.04 12.33 -21.02
C ASP A 70 -13.02 13.45 -20.75
N SER A 71 -11.72 13.15 -20.88
CA SER A 71 -10.65 14.14 -20.66
C SER A 71 -10.66 15.28 -21.70
N ARG A 72 -10.96 14.98 -22.97
CA ARG A 72 -11.07 16.02 -24.03
C ARG A 72 -12.26 16.96 -23.82
N LEU A 73 -13.31 16.47 -23.17
CA LEU A 73 -14.52 17.23 -22.88
C LEU A 73 -14.51 17.87 -21.49
N ASP A 74 -13.37 17.79 -20.79
CA ASP A 74 -13.18 18.24 -19.40
C ASP A 74 -14.26 17.71 -18.44
N ARG A 75 -14.62 16.43 -18.63
CA ARG A 75 -15.63 15.74 -17.82
C ARG A 75 -14.95 14.90 -16.74
N PRO A 76 -15.62 14.72 -15.59
CA PRO A 76 -15.29 13.65 -14.66
C PRO A 76 -15.30 12.31 -15.38
N LEU A 77 -14.38 11.42 -15.03
CA LEU A 77 -14.43 10.04 -15.52
C LEU A 77 -15.69 9.37 -14.99
N ARG A 78 -16.32 8.55 -15.83
CA ARG A 78 -17.37 7.65 -15.35
C ARG A 78 -16.80 6.67 -14.33
N ALA A 79 -17.60 6.26 -13.35
CA ALA A 79 -17.15 5.42 -12.25
C ALA A 79 -16.52 4.10 -12.74
N GLU A 80 -17.08 3.48 -13.78
CA GLU A 80 -16.55 2.24 -14.37
C GLU A 80 -15.20 2.43 -15.06
N VAL A 81 -14.93 3.62 -15.60
CA VAL A 81 -13.63 3.97 -16.18
C VAL A 81 -12.61 4.28 -15.08
N GLU A 82 -13.03 5.05 -14.08
CA GLU A 82 -12.16 5.46 -12.97
C GLU A 82 -11.72 4.26 -12.13
N THR A 83 -12.62 3.32 -11.86
CA THR A 83 -12.43 2.18 -10.92
C THR A 83 -12.15 0.84 -11.60
N LEU A 84 -11.75 0.86 -12.89
CA LEU A 84 -11.49 -0.37 -13.66
C LEU A 84 -12.67 -1.36 -13.61
N ALA A 85 -13.89 -0.83 -13.77
CA ALA A 85 -15.16 -1.55 -13.62
C ALA A 85 -15.38 -2.18 -12.24
N GLY A 86 -14.85 -1.56 -11.18
CA GLY A 86 -14.89 -2.08 -9.81
C GLY A 86 -13.91 -3.23 -9.55
N MET A 87 -13.02 -3.54 -10.50
CA MET A 87 -12.02 -4.57 -10.32
C MET A 87 -11.09 -4.19 -9.17
N ASN A 88 -10.98 -5.08 -8.19
CA ASN A 88 -10.04 -4.94 -7.10
C ASN A 88 -9.08 -6.12 -7.00
N TRP A 89 -9.36 -7.23 -7.65
CA TRP A 89 -8.44 -8.36 -7.65
C TRP A 89 -8.03 -8.76 -9.07
N VAL A 90 -6.89 -8.26 -9.54
CA VAL A 90 -6.35 -8.67 -10.85
C VAL A 90 -5.84 -10.11 -10.81
N GLU A 91 -6.15 -10.88 -11.83
CA GLU A 91 -5.77 -12.29 -11.94
C GLU A 91 -5.00 -12.62 -13.21
N GLY A 92 -5.15 -11.84 -14.28
CA GLY A 92 -4.49 -12.20 -15.54
C GLY A 92 -4.78 -11.22 -16.66
N PHE A 93 -4.23 -11.51 -17.83
CA PHE A 93 -4.58 -10.82 -19.07
C PHE A 93 -4.63 -11.77 -20.26
N VAL A 94 -5.45 -11.39 -21.25
CA VAL A 94 -5.54 -12.06 -22.56
C VAL A 94 -5.07 -11.10 -23.65
N VAL A 95 -4.31 -11.64 -24.60
CA VAL A 95 -3.89 -10.95 -25.82
C VAL A 95 -4.94 -11.17 -26.91
N ASP A 96 -5.66 -10.11 -27.28
CA ASP A 96 -6.70 -10.10 -28.29
C ASP A 96 -6.21 -9.37 -29.55
N ARG A 97 -5.57 -10.14 -30.44
CA ARG A 97 -5.00 -9.63 -31.69
C ARG A 97 -6.06 -9.13 -32.67
N ASP A 98 -7.24 -9.74 -32.64
CA ASP A 98 -8.32 -9.46 -33.60
C ASP A 98 -8.90 -8.06 -33.35
N ASN A 99 -8.99 -7.67 -32.07
CA ASN A 99 -9.48 -6.35 -31.66
C ASN A 99 -8.38 -5.37 -31.25
N LYS A 100 -7.10 -5.70 -31.48
CA LYS A 100 -5.93 -4.88 -31.10
C LYS A 100 -5.94 -4.46 -29.64
N ASP A 101 -6.12 -5.44 -28.75
CA ASP A 101 -6.48 -5.20 -27.36
C ASP A 101 -5.76 -6.15 -26.41
N VAL A 102 -5.62 -5.69 -25.17
CA VAL A 102 -5.22 -6.53 -24.03
C VAL A 102 -6.36 -6.45 -23.02
N ILE A 103 -6.88 -7.61 -22.65
CA ILE A 103 -8.05 -7.72 -21.78
C ILE A 103 -7.57 -8.13 -20.39
N LEU A 104 -7.74 -7.27 -19.38
CA LEU A 104 -7.50 -7.64 -17.99
C LEU A 104 -8.62 -8.57 -17.50
N ILE A 105 -8.25 -9.54 -16.68
CA ILE A 105 -9.17 -10.47 -16.02
C ILE A 105 -8.99 -10.31 -14.51
N GLY A 106 -10.08 -10.15 -13.79
CA GLY A 106 -10.04 -10.03 -12.34
C GLY A 106 -11.38 -10.25 -11.67
N ARG A 107 -11.45 -9.95 -10.37
CA ARG A 107 -12.66 -10.02 -9.55
C ARG A 107 -12.98 -8.64 -8.98
N CYS A 108 -14.25 -8.50 -8.58
CA CYS A 108 -14.70 -7.43 -7.70
C CYS A 108 -15.22 -8.08 -6.43
N ASP A 109 -14.57 -7.74 -5.33
CA ASP A 109 -14.99 -8.02 -3.97
C ASP A 109 -15.61 -6.76 -3.38
N PRO A 110 -16.94 -6.69 -3.14
CA PRO A 110 -17.59 -5.48 -2.65
C PRO A 110 -17.04 -4.94 -1.33
N ASP A 111 -16.37 -5.78 -0.53
CA ASP A 111 -15.83 -5.41 0.78
C ASP A 111 -14.38 -4.88 0.69
N ARG A 112 -13.80 -4.84 -0.53
CA ARG A 112 -12.44 -4.37 -0.78
C ARG A 112 -12.42 -3.12 -1.67
N PRO A 113 -11.49 -2.17 -1.43
CA PRO A 113 -11.35 -0.97 -2.25
C PRO A 113 -11.01 -1.31 -3.72
N PRO A 114 -11.55 -0.56 -4.71
CA PRO A 114 -11.26 -0.76 -6.13
C PRO A 114 -9.84 -0.35 -6.50
N LEU A 115 -9.32 -0.92 -7.59
CA LEU A 115 -8.16 -0.36 -8.29
C LEU A 115 -8.60 0.83 -9.14
N TYR A 116 -7.73 1.82 -9.28
CA TYR A 116 -8.01 3.01 -10.06
C TYR A 116 -7.21 3.06 -11.36
N LEU A 117 -7.74 3.78 -12.34
CA LEU A 117 -7.02 4.09 -13.58
C LEU A 117 -5.71 4.84 -13.31
N ASP A 118 -5.66 5.66 -12.26
CA ASP A 118 -4.43 6.30 -11.77
C ASP A 118 -3.36 5.25 -11.43
N ASP A 119 -3.71 4.21 -10.66
CA ASP A 119 -2.78 3.14 -10.28
C ASP A 119 -2.28 2.36 -11.50
N LEU A 120 -3.17 2.05 -12.44
CA LEU A 120 -2.80 1.39 -13.70
C LEU A 120 -1.82 2.23 -14.52
N ALA A 121 -2.10 3.52 -14.68
CA ALA A 121 -1.24 4.43 -15.44
C ALA A 121 0.14 4.61 -14.76
N VAL A 122 0.18 4.75 -13.44
CA VAL A 122 1.43 4.80 -12.66
C VAL A 122 2.27 3.55 -12.89
N ASN A 123 1.67 2.35 -12.80
CA ASN A 123 2.38 1.10 -13.00
C ASN A 123 2.84 0.88 -14.44
N ILE A 124 2.02 1.23 -15.44
CA ILE A 124 2.43 1.18 -16.86
C ILE A 124 3.62 2.10 -17.09
N ARG A 125 3.59 3.33 -16.59
CA ARG A 125 4.70 4.29 -16.71
C ARG A 125 5.96 3.81 -16.01
N ASN A 126 5.85 3.28 -14.80
CA ASN A 126 6.98 2.73 -14.05
C ASN A 126 7.70 1.64 -14.86
N VAL A 127 6.93 0.72 -15.43
CA VAL A 127 7.48 -0.45 -16.14
C VAL A 127 8.04 -0.06 -17.52
N TRP A 128 7.33 0.72 -18.32
CA TRP A 128 7.76 1.06 -19.69
C TRP A 128 8.84 2.15 -19.75
N ASN A 129 8.89 3.07 -18.79
CA ASN A 129 9.91 4.12 -18.77
C ASN A 129 11.21 3.68 -18.06
N ALA A 130 11.35 2.37 -17.77
CA ALA A 130 12.52 1.76 -17.11
C ALA A 130 12.95 2.49 -15.83
N GLY A 131 11.99 2.96 -15.03
CA GLY A 131 12.25 3.61 -13.76
C GLY A 131 12.74 2.63 -12.69
N ALA A 132 13.25 3.16 -11.57
CA ALA A 132 13.45 2.37 -10.36
C ALA A 132 12.13 1.67 -9.97
N TYR A 133 12.23 0.51 -9.32
CA TYR A 133 11.06 -0.15 -8.76
C TYR A 133 10.32 0.79 -7.79
N PRO A 134 8.99 0.71 -7.67
CA PRO A 134 8.27 1.47 -6.65
C PRO A 134 8.78 1.11 -5.27
N TYR A 135 9.16 2.11 -4.48
CA TYR A 135 9.49 1.94 -3.08
C TYR A 135 9.09 3.17 -2.26
N CYS A 136 8.91 2.98 -0.97
CA CYS A 136 8.82 4.06 0.00
C CYS A 136 9.56 3.70 1.28
N SER A 137 9.96 4.72 2.04
CA SER A 137 10.50 4.58 3.38
C SER A 137 9.96 5.68 4.29
N LEU A 138 9.93 5.37 5.58
CA LEU A 138 9.68 6.30 6.67
C LEU A 138 10.89 6.29 7.58
N ASP A 139 11.74 7.30 7.43
CA ASP A 139 13.08 7.35 8.00
C ASP A 139 13.14 8.35 9.16
N PRO A 140 13.82 8.03 10.28
CA PRO A 140 14.01 9.00 11.35
C PRO A 140 14.93 10.12 10.87
N ARG A 141 14.93 11.23 11.58
CA ARG A 141 15.95 12.26 11.33
C ARG A 141 17.27 11.83 11.99
N PRO A 142 18.44 11.99 11.31
CA PRO A 142 19.73 11.61 11.87
C PRO A 142 20.01 12.23 13.25
N GLU A 143 19.57 13.48 13.49
CA GLU A 143 19.72 14.13 14.80
C GLU A 143 18.96 13.42 15.93
N ASP A 144 17.79 12.84 15.63
CA ASP A 144 16.98 12.10 16.61
C ASP A 144 17.62 10.74 16.91
N VAL A 145 18.21 10.09 15.90
CA VAL A 145 18.97 8.84 16.06
C VAL A 145 20.18 9.06 16.97
N LEU A 146 20.97 10.09 16.71
CA LEU A 146 22.15 10.42 17.53
C LEU A 146 21.78 10.74 18.97
N LYS A 147 20.70 11.51 19.18
CA LYS A 147 20.22 11.84 20.52
C LYS A 147 19.68 10.61 21.25
N THR A 148 19.02 9.68 20.54
CA THR A 148 18.62 8.36 21.09
C THR A 148 19.83 7.60 21.59
N HIS A 149 20.88 7.48 20.77
CA HIS A 149 22.11 6.80 21.15
C HIS A 149 22.79 7.44 22.37
N ARG A 150 22.78 8.78 22.46
CA ARG A 150 23.31 9.51 23.62
C ARG A 150 22.53 9.18 24.89
N ILE A 151 21.20 9.26 24.86
CA ILE A 151 20.32 8.95 26.01
C ILE A 151 20.60 7.52 26.51
N LEU A 152 20.79 6.57 25.60
CA LEU A 152 21.12 5.18 25.95
C LEU A 152 22.50 5.02 26.56
N SER A 153 23.51 5.70 26.02
CA SER A 153 24.88 5.63 26.55
C SER A 153 25.03 6.27 27.94
N GLU A 154 24.22 7.27 28.26
CA GLU A 154 24.20 7.92 29.59
C GLU A 154 23.52 7.05 30.67
N SER A 155 22.82 5.99 30.28
CA SER A 155 21.93 5.21 31.14
C SER A 155 22.52 3.88 31.60
N THR A 156 23.84 3.79 31.69
CA THR A 156 24.58 2.57 32.08
C THR A 156 24.27 2.05 33.50
N ASP A 157 23.61 2.86 34.34
CA ASP A 157 23.36 2.56 35.77
C ASP A 157 21.88 2.66 36.19
N ALA A 158 20.90 2.43 35.30
CA ALA A 158 19.49 2.42 35.70
C ALA A 158 19.21 1.26 36.68
N GLY A 159 19.30 1.55 37.98
CA GLY A 159 19.30 0.56 39.05
C GLY A 159 17.93 0.26 39.62
N ASP A 160 16.94 1.13 39.42
CA ASP A 160 15.58 0.97 39.90
C ASP A 160 14.49 1.26 38.84
N ALA A 161 13.24 0.99 39.21
CA ALA A 161 12.08 1.12 38.33
C ALA A 161 11.79 2.57 37.91
N GLU A 162 12.13 3.55 38.75
CA GLU A 162 11.88 4.97 38.47
C GLU A 162 12.91 5.51 37.46
N ASP A 163 14.17 5.07 37.56
CA ASP A 163 15.19 5.38 36.57
C ASP A 163 14.83 4.83 35.18
N LEU A 164 14.29 3.59 35.11
CA LEU A 164 13.79 3.01 33.86
C LEU A 164 12.60 3.78 33.29
N ARG A 165 11.64 4.21 34.12
CA ARG A 165 10.54 5.08 33.68
C ARG A 165 11.07 6.37 33.08
N ARG A 166 12.01 7.05 33.75
CA ARG A 166 12.60 8.31 33.27
C ARG A 166 13.36 8.12 31.97
N LEU A 167 14.13 7.04 31.85
CA LEU A 167 14.83 6.69 30.62
C LEU A 167 13.84 6.54 29.45
N PHE A 168 12.77 5.78 29.64
CA PHE A 168 11.79 5.55 28.57
C PHE A 168 10.99 6.79 28.21
N SER A 169 10.65 7.65 29.18
CA SER A 169 10.05 8.95 28.90
C SER A 169 10.97 9.82 28.04
N ARG A 170 12.26 9.92 28.38
CA ARG A 170 13.25 10.67 27.59
C ARG A 170 13.39 10.12 26.16
N LEU A 171 13.42 8.80 26.01
CA LEU A 171 13.50 8.16 24.69
C LEU A 171 12.23 8.42 23.87
N LYS A 172 11.05 8.31 24.48
CA LYS A 172 9.76 8.57 23.82
C LYS A 172 9.63 10.01 23.36
N GLU A 173 10.04 10.98 24.20
CA GLU A 173 10.07 12.41 23.87
C GLU A 173 11.08 12.74 22.77
N ASN A 174 12.09 11.88 22.56
CA ASN A 174 13.09 12.07 21.54
C ASN A 174 12.68 11.54 20.16
N VAL A 175 11.67 10.66 20.08
CA VAL A 175 11.23 10.14 18.78
C VAL A 175 10.53 11.24 18.00
N GLY A 176 11.28 11.86 17.09
CA GLY A 176 10.80 12.92 16.22
C GLY A 176 10.04 12.40 15.00
N PRO A 177 9.63 13.32 14.10
CA PRO A 177 8.95 12.96 12.86
C PRO A 177 9.80 12.07 11.97
N GLN A 178 9.14 11.21 11.20
CA GLN A 178 9.71 10.29 10.23
C GLN A 178 9.56 10.88 8.83
N GLN A 179 10.68 11.16 8.16
CA GLN A 179 10.71 11.69 6.79
C GLN A 179 10.14 10.68 5.81
N ILE A 180 9.25 11.15 4.92
CA ILE A 180 8.67 10.34 3.87
C ILE A 180 9.59 10.34 2.64
N VAL A 181 10.09 9.17 2.29
CA VAL A 181 10.85 8.91 1.05
C VAL A 181 9.99 8.08 0.11
N VAL A 182 9.90 8.49 -1.16
CA VAL A 182 9.18 7.77 -2.22
C VAL A 182 10.04 7.76 -3.47
N GLY A 183 10.15 6.60 -4.12
CA GLY A 183 10.88 6.45 -5.37
C GLY A 183 10.23 5.48 -6.34
N GLY A 184 10.60 5.58 -7.61
CA GLY A 184 10.04 4.78 -8.71
C GLY A 184 8.66 5.21 -9.21
N ILE A 185 7.91 5.98 -8.41
CA ILE A 185 6.56 6.47 -8.72
C ILE A 185 6.41 7.94 -8.31
N PRO A 186 5.40 8.68 -8.85
CA PRO A 186 5.14 10.06 -8.43
C PRO A 186 4.78 10.13 -6.95
N ARG A 187 5.39 11.05 -6.21
CA ARG A 187 5.17 11.25 -4.77
C ARG A 187 3.70 11.48 -4.47
N ASP A 188 3.00 12.31 -5.24
CA ASP A 188 1.60 12.67 -4.96
C ASP A 188 0.58 11.67 -5.55
N SER A 189 1.04 10.52 -6.08
CA SER A 189 0.15 9.48 -6.59
C SER A 189 -0.51 8.71 -5.45
N ARG A 190 -1.77 8.29 -5.66
CA ARG A 190 -2.49 7.42 -4.72
C ARG A 190 -1.66 6.20 -4.28
N GLN A 191 -0.97 5.54 -5.21
CA GLN A 191 -0.12 4.39 -4.91
C GLN A 191 0.94 4.72 -3.86
N ALA A 192 1.60 5.89 -3.95
CA ALA A 192 2.60 6.30 -2.98
C ALA A 192 2.01 6.52 -1.58
N HIS A 193 0.82 7.14 -1.50
CA HIS A 193 0.09 7.31 -0.24
C HIS A 193 -0.29 5.97 0.39
N VAL A 194 -0.84 5.02 -0.38
CA VAL A 194 -1.15 3.67 0.13
C VAL A 194 0.08 2.99 0.70
N MET A 195 1.23 3.10 0.01
CA MET A 195 2.48 2.48 0.47
C MET A 195 2.95 3.08 1.81
N ILE A 196 2.91 4.40 1.96
CA ILE A 196 3.27 5.10 3.20
C ILE A 196 2.30 4.79 4.35
N GLU A 197 0.98 4.82 4.09
CA GLU A 197 -0.01 4.49 5.12
C GLU A 197 0.10 3.03 5.56
N ALA A 198 0.37 2.09 4.65
CA ALA A 198 0.53 0.69 5.00
C ALA A 198 1.76 0.47 5.89
N ASP A 199 2.91 1.06 5.55
CA ASP A 199 4.11 0.99 6.40
C ASP A 199 3.87 1.63 7.77
N TYR A 200 3.28 2.83 7.79
CA TYR A 200 2.98 3.53 9.04
C TYR A 200 2.06 2.70 9.94
N HIS A 201 0.99 2.13 9.38
CA HIS A 201 0.08 1.26 10.12
C HIS A 201 0.78 -0.01 10.62
N MET A 202 1.64 -0.64 9.81
CA MET A 202 2.42 -1.82 10.24
C MET A 202 3.31 -1.48 11.44
N LYS A 203 3.93 -0.30 11.44
CA LYS A 203 4.71 0.19 12.59
C LYS A 203 3.84 0.36 13.82
N GLN A 204 2.65 0.96 13.70
CA GLN A 204 1.69 1.07 14.81
C GLN A 204 1.32 -0.31 15.39
N VAL A 205 1.11 -1.32 14.54
CA VAL A 205 0.82 -2.69 14.97
C VAL A 205 2.02 -3.31 15.69
N SER A 206 3.23 -3.18 15.13
CA SER A 206 4.46 -3.72 15.75
C SER A 206 4.74 -3.14 17.15
N GLN A 207 4.36 -1.89 17.38
CA GLN A 207 4.51 -1.21 18.67
C GLN A 207 3.29 -1.39 19.60
N GLY A 208 2.24 -2.07 19.16
CA GLY A 208 1.04 -2.30 19.96
C GLY A 208 0.20 -1.03 20.19
N HIS A 209 0.24 -0.08 19.26
CA HIS A 209 -0.68 1.06 19.20
C HIS A 209 -2.03 0.67 18.58
N VAL A 210 -2.01 -0.28 17.65
CA VAL A 210 -3.20 -0.83 16.98
C VAL A 210 -3.08 -2.36 16.99
N GLU A 211 -4.21 -3.04 17.14
CA GLU A 211 -4.27 -4.50 17.12
C GLU A 211 -4.69 -5.01 15.75
N VAL A 212 -4.00 -6.06 15.28
CA VAL A 212 -4.42 -6.87 14.13
C VAL A 212 -4.60 -8.30 14.64
N PRO A 213 -5.80 -8.88 14.50
CA PRO A 213 -6.06 -10.26 14.94
C PRO A 213 -5.06 -11.25 14.35
N GLY A 214 -4.50 -12.11 15.21
CA GLY A 214 -3.48 -13.09 14.81
C GLY A 214 -2.05 -12.55 14.72
N VAL A 215 -1.82 -11.27 15.04
CA VAL A 215 -0.49 -10.64 15.02
C VAL A 215 -0.16 -10.05 16.40
N ALA A 216 0.77 -10.66 17.13
CA ALA A 216 1.24 -10.11 18.40
C ALA A 216 2.30 -9.02 18.16
N SER A 217 2.13 -7.85 18.80
CA SER A 217 3.11 -6.76 18.73
C SER A 217 4.44 -7.16 19.37
N CYS A 218 5.54 -6.50 19.00
CA CYS A 218 6.84 -6.70 19.65
C CYS A 218 6.77 -6.39 21.15
N LEU A 219 5.94 -5.42 21.53
CA LEU A 219 5.71 -5.03 22.91
C LEU A 219 5.03 -6.16 23.70
N ASP A 220 3.95 -6.74 23.16
CA ASP A 220 3.25 -7.89 23.77
C ASP A 220 4.15 -9.10 23.92
N ARG A 221 4.98 -9.36 22.89
CA ARG A 221 5.92 -10.49 22.89
C ARG A 221 7.02 -10.34 23.93
N SER A 222 7.56 -9.12 24.07
CA SER A 222 8.54 -8.84 25.10
C SER A 222 7.96 -9.07 26.49
N LEU A 223 6.75 -8.57 26.75
CA LEU A 223 6.05 -8.77 28.01
C LEU A 223 5.79 -10.25 28.29
N GLU A 224 5.29 -11.01 27.31
CA GLU A 224 5.04 -12.45 27.50
C GLU A 224 6.33 -13.23 27.77
N ARG A 225 7.44 -12.90 27.10
CA ARG A 225 8.75 -13.52 27.34
C ARG A 225 9.21 -13.30 28.79
N SER A 226 9.03 -12.09 29.30
CA SER A 226 9.40 -11.76 30.67
C SER A 226 8.50 -12.44 31.69
N ARG A 227 7.18 -12.50 31.46
CA ARG A 227 6.24 -13.29 32.29
C ARG A 227 6.67 -14.74 32.39
N GLN A 228 7.08 -15.35 31.28
CA GLN A 228 7.59 -16.72 31.26
C GLN A 228 8.88 -16.86 32.07
N ALA A 229 9.84 -15.93 31.92
CA ALA A 229 11.07 -15.94 32.71
C ALA A 229 10.78 -15.91 34.22
N VAL A 230 9.86 -15.04 34.65
CA VAL A 230 9.43 -14.92 36.06
C VAL A 230 8.79 -16.21 36.56
N ARG A 231 7.87 -16.80 35.80
CA ARG A 231 7.20 -18.07 36.17
C ARG A 231 8.18 -19.22 36.33
N HIS A 232 9.26 -19.23 35.56
CA HIS A 232 10.29 -20.27 35.59
C HIS A 232 11.48 -19.94 36.52
N GLY A 233 11.41 -18.87 37.32
CA GLY A 233 12.49 -18.47 38.23
C GLY A 233 13.76 -18.01 37.52
N GLY A 234 13.66 -17.66 36.24
CA GLY A 234 14.74 -17.10 35.43
C GLY A 234 14.98 -15.62 35.72
N GLN A 235 16.12 -15.12 35.29
CA GLN A 235 16.46 -13.71 35.40
C GLN A 235 15.75 -12.90 34.31
N LEU A 236 15.21 -11.74 34.69
CA LEU A 236 14.65 -10.80 33.74
C LEU A 236 15.75 -10.28 32.83
N CYS A 237 15.48 -10.24 31.53
CA CYS A 237 16.35 -9.52 30.61
C CYS A 237 16.18 -8.01 30.87
N GLY A 238 17.29 -7.28 30.96
CA GLY A 238 17.26 -5.82 30.97
C GLY A 238 16.62 -5.26 29.68
N PRO A 239 16.33 -3.95 29.62
CA PRO A 239 15.67 -3.33 28.48
C PRO A 239 16.43 -3.64 27.18
N GLN A 240 15.85 -4.46 26.31
CA GLN A 240 16.42 -4.79 25.00
C GLN A 240 15.89 -3.79 23.99
N LEU A 241 16.68 -2.75 23.70
CA LEU A 241 16.39 -1.84 22.60
C LEU A 241 17.06 -2.38 21.35
N SER A 242 16.27 -3.05 20.52
CA SER A 242 16.69 -3.47 19.19
C SER A 242 16.13 -2.49 18.17
N MET A 243 17.02 -1.90 17.38
CA MET A 243 16.63 -1.14 16.19
C MET A 243 16.46 -2.13 15.04
N SER A 244 15.23 -2.32 14.60
CA SER A 244 14.91 -3.16 13.44
C SER A 244 14.06 -2.36 12.47
N ARG A 245 14.26 -2.59 11.18
CA ARG A 245 13.36 -2.11 10.12
C ARG A 245 12.37 -3.20 9.74
N TYR A 246 11.19 -2.80 9.30
CA TYR A 246 10.22 -3.68 8.64
C TYR A 246 9.90 -3.15 7.27
N TRP A 247 9.67 -4.02 6.30
CA TRP A 247 9.10 -3.56 5.04
C TRP A 247 8.23 -4.62 4.40
N PHE A 248 7.21 -4.17 3.67
CA PHE A 248 6.44 -5.04 2.81
C PHE A 248 7.24 -5.39 1.56
N HIS A 249 7.16 -6.65 1.15
CA HIS A 249 7.75 -7.18 -0.07
C HIS A 249 6.93 -8.38 -0.56
N LEU A 250 7.24 -8.92 -1.74
CA LEU A 250 6.72 -10.23 -2.16
C LEU A 250 7.51 -11.39 -1.52
N ASP A 251 6.85 -12.52 -1.30
CA ASP A 251 7.51 -13.73 -0.80
C ASP A 251 8.59 -14.22 -1.79
N GLU A 252 9.56 -14.97 -1.27
CA GLU A 252 10.63 -15.53 -2.10
C GLU A 252 10.04 -16.46 -3.18
N GLY A 253 10.42 -16.21 -4.43
CA GLY A 253 9.93 -16.96 -5.59
C GLY A 253 8.59 -16.48 -6.15
N ASP A 254 7.91 -15.53 -5.50
CA ASP A 254 6.77 -14.82 -6.06
C ASP A 254 7.24 -13.58 -6.86
N PRO A 255 6.44 -13.07 -7.82
CA PRO A 255 5.20 -13.66 -8.31
C PRO A 255 5.47 -14.88 -9.20
N THR A 256 4.47 -15.75 -9.30
CA THR A 256 4.46 -16.84 -10.29
C THR A 256 3.25 -16.74 -11.20
N PHE A 257 3.43 -17.21 -12.44
CA PHE A 257 2.46 -17.11 -13.50
C PHE A 257 2.23 -18.47 -14.13
N VAL A 258 1.01 -18.68 -14.61
CA VAL A 258 0.64 -19.78 -15.48
C VAL A 258 0.20 -19.19 -16.81
N GLU A 259 0.69 -19.74 -17.92
CA GLU A 259 0.41 -19.21 -19.24
C GLU A 259 0.03 -20.28 -20.25
N SER A 260 -0.66 -19.84 -21.28
CA SER A 260 -0.97 -20.63 -22.47
C SER A 260 -1.06 -19.70 -23.68
N HIS A 261 -1.55 -20.21 -24.80
CA HIS A 261 -1.65 -19.46 -26.06
C HIS A 261 -2.47 -18.16 -25.91
N GLY A 262 -1.77 -17.04 -25.76
CA GLY A 262 -2.36 -15.70 -25.66
C GLY A 262 -3.04 -15.38 -24.33
N ILE A 263 -2.71 -16.10 -23.25
CA ILE A 263 -3.15 -15.77 -21.88
C ILE A 263 -2.00 -15.91 -20.88
N VAL A 264 -1.95 -14.98 -19.92
CA VAL A 264 -1.14 -15.08 -18.72
C VAL A 264 -2.04 -14.91 -17.50
N TYR A 265 -1.88 -15.79 -16.52
CA TYR A 265 -2.61 -15.81 -15.26
C TYR A 265 -1.61 -15.72 -14.10
N LEU A 266 -1.89 -14.88 -13.11
CA LEU A 266 -1.11 -14.67 -11.88
C LEU A 266 -1.53 -15.73 -10.85
N ASP A 267 -0.66 -16.72 -10.65
CA ASP A 267 -0.89 -17.86 -9.76
C ASP A 267 -0.64 -17.49 -8.30
N ARG A 268 0.56 -16.99 -8.00
CA ARG A 268 0.92 -16.52 -6.65
C ARG A 268 1.56 -15.14 -6.69
N CYS A 269 1.23 -14.35 -5.67
CA CYS A 269 1.71 -13.00 -5.44
C CYS A 269 1.44 -12.66 -3.97
N SER A 270 2.22 -13.27 -3.09
CA SER A 270 2.02 -13.22 -1.65
C SER A 270 2.82 -12.05 -1.08
N VAL A 271 2.14 -11.14 -0.38
CA VAL A 271 2.80 -10.04 0.32
C VAL A 271 3.24 -10.51 1.69
N VAL A 272 4.50 -10.24 2.04
CA VAL A 272 5.14 -10.59 3.30
C VAL A 272 5.76 -9.36 3.93
N VAL A 273 5.99 -9.44 5.25
CA VAL A 273 6.79 -8.48 6.00
C VAL A 273 8.18 -9.06 6.19
N LEU A 274 9.19 -8.31 5.77
CA LEU A 274 10.60 -8.61 6.01
C LEU A 274 11.12 -7.75 7.16
N THR A 275 12.21 -8.20 7.79
CA THR A 275 12.85 -7.45 8.87
C THR A 275 14.36 -7.66 8.89
N GLU A 276 15.06 -6.62 9.33
CA GLU A 276 16.51 -6.63 9.49
C GLU A 276 16.93 -5.72 10.65
N ARG A 277 18.02 -6.07 11.33
CA ARG A 277 18.63 -5.21 12.34
C ARG A 277 19.37 -4.06 11.69
N GLN A 278 19.26 -2.88 12.30
CA GLN A 278 19.96 -1.70 11.86
C GLN A 278 20.88 -1.15 12.94
N LYS A 279 21.95 -0.50 12.49
CA LYS A 279 22.88 0.27 13.32
C LYS A 279 23.00 1.69 12.79
N ALA A 280 23.29 2.61 13.71
CA ALA A 280 23.58 3.99 13.36
C ALA A 280 25.07 4.17 13.05
N THR A 281 25.38 5.01 12.07
CA THR A 281 26.72 5.56 11.85
C THR A 281 27.02 6.68 12.86
N ALA A 282 28.25 7.19 12.85
CA ALA A 282 28.65 8.34 13.66
C ALA A 282 27.85 9.62 13.35
N ASP A 283 27.28 9.71 12.15
CA ASP A 283 26.51 10.87 11.67
C ASP A 283 24.99 10.67 11.85
N GLY A 284 24.55 9.53 12.40
CA GLY A 284 23.14 9.25 12.68
C GLY A 284 22.39 8.53 11.55
N GLU A 285 23.05 8.24 10.43
CA GLU A 285 22.48 7.44 9.34
C GLU A 285 22.34 5.98 9.76
N LEU A 286 21.25 5.32 9.33
CA LEU A 286 21.02 3.92 9.63
C LEU A 286 21.46 3.02 8.48
N TYR A 287 22.07 1.89 8.81
CA TYR A 287 22.44 0.85 7.86
C TYR A 287 22.12 -0.54 8.39
N ASP A 288 21.94 -1.48 7.47
CA ASP A 288 21.61 -2.85 7.78
C ASP A 288 22.85 -3.60 8.30
N GLU A 289 22.75 -4.15 9.52
CA GLU A 289 23.86 -4.89 10.15
C GLU A 289 23.91 -6.37 9.71
N GLY A 290 22.81 -6.87 9.15
CA GLY A 290 22.60 -8.29 8.92
C GLY A 290 21.98 -9.00 10.13
N GLY A 291 21.23 -10.07 9.83
CA GLY A 291 20.49 -10.83 10.85
C GLY A 291 19.22 -10.12 11.32
N SER A 292 18.48 -10.80 12.19
CA SER A 292 17.20 -10.30 12.69
C SER A 292 17.12 -10.39 14.21
N ASP A 293 16.42 -9.42 14.79
CA ASP A 293 16.01 -9.52 16.18
C ASP A 293 14.93 -10.61 16.33
N PRO A 294 15.00 -11.51 17.33
CA PRO A 294 14.03 -12.59 17.46
C PRO A 294 12.58 -12.14 17.62
N LEU A 295 12.33 -11.01 18.31
CA LEU A 295 10.98 -10.48 18.47
C LEU A 295 10.49 -9.86 17.16
N ALA A 296 11.36 -9.08 16.50
CA ALA A 296 11.05 -8.48 15.19
C ALA A 296 10.78 -9.55 14.13
N PHE A 297 11.58 -10.61 14.11
CA PHE A 297 11.42 -11.73 13.18
C PHE A 297 10.11 -12.48 13.43
N ALA A 298 9.76 -12.72 14.70
CA ALA A 298 8.51 -13.39 15.04
C ALA A 298 7.28 -12.53 14.66
N PHE A 299 7.35 -11.22 14.90
CA PHE A 299 6.34 -10.27 14.41
C PHE A 299 6.20 -10.33 12.89
N ALA A 300 7.30 -10.20 12.15
CA ALA A 300 7.29 -10.24 10.69
C ALA A 300 6.72 -11.56 10.13
N GLN A 301 7.04 -12.71 10.73
CA GLN A 301 6.47 -14.00 10.35
C GLN A 301 4.96 -14.09 10.60
N GLU A 302 4.49 -13.68 11.78
CA GLU A 302 3.06 -13.71 12.09
C GLU A 302 2.27 -12.75 11.21
N PHE A 303 2.79 -11.53 11.01
CA PHE A 303 2.18 -10.57 10.10
C PHE A 303 2.07 -11.15 8.69
N SER A 304 3.14 -11.76 8.19
CA SER A 304 3.15 -12.39 6.86
C SER A 304 2.09 -13.49 6.73
N ARG A 305 1.95 -14.35 7.75
CA ARG A 305 0.91 -15.40 7.75
C ARG A 305 -0.51 -14.83 7.83
N ALA A 306 -0.70 -13.80 8.65
CA ALA A 306 -1.98 -13.15 8.88
C ALA A 306 -2.32 -12.10 7.81
N PHE A 307 -1.44 -11.81 6.84
CA PHE A 307 -1.57 -10.66 5.94
C PHE A 307 -2.91 -10.65 5.20
N ARG A 308 -3.39 -11.79 4.70
CA ARG A 308 -4.70 -11.88 4.04
C ARG A 308 -5.87 -11.54 4.97
N GLU A 309 -5.83 -12.02 6.22
CA GLU A 309 -6.85 -11.70 7.21
C GLU A 309 -6.78 -10.24 7.65
N ALA A 310 -5.56 -9.68 7.73
CA ALA A 310 -5.33 -8.27 7.98
C ALA A 310 -5.90 -7.40 6.84
N ALA A 311 -5.66 -7.78 5.59
CA ALA A 311 -6.20 -7.11 4.40
C ALA A 311 -7.73 -7.13 4.34
N ALA A 312 -8.37 -8.19 4.84
CA ALA A 312 -9.83 -8.26 4.93
C ALA A 312 -10.43 -7.29 5.98
N ARG A 313 -9.62 -6.76 6.90
CA ARG A 313 -10.09 -5.88 8.01
C ARG A 313 -9.56 -4.46 7.92
N VAL A 314 -8.38 -4.28 7.34
CA VAL A 314 -7.68 -2.99 7.23
C VAL A 314 -7.56 -2.64 5.74
N PRO A 315 -8.38 -1.70 5.23
CA PRO A 315 -8.47 -1.42 3.80
C PRO A 315 -7.13 -1.08 3.12
N VAL A 316 -6.20 -0.42 3.84
CA VAL A 316 -4.90 -0.06 3.28
C VAL A 316 -4.05 -1.28 2.89
N TYR A 317 -4.20 -2.40 3.60
CA TYR A 317 -3.50 -3.64 3.25
C TYR A 317 -4.15 -4.36 2.07
N ALA A 318 -5.47 -4.28 1.92
CA ALA A 318 -6.13 -4.73 0.70
C ALA A 318 -5.67 -3.91 -0.52
N ASP A 319 -5.61 -2.59 -0.38
CA ASP A 319 -5.09 -1.70 -1.42
C ASP A 319 -3.63 -2.03 -1.78
N LEU A 320 -2.76 -2.19 -0.77
CA LEU A 320 -1.37 -2.56 -0.98
C LEU A 320 -1.25 -3.91 -1.72
N GLU A 321 -2.03 -4.92 -1.33
CA GLU A 321 -2.05 -6.22 -1.99
C GLU A 321 -2.43 -6.08 -3.48
N HIS A 322 -3.45 -5.28 -3.78
CA HIS A 322 -3.86 -5.05 -5.16
C HIS A 322 -2.79 -4.37 -5.99
N LEU A 323 -2.07 -3.40 -5.42
CA LEU A 323 -0.99 -2.68 -6.09
C LEU A 323 0.20 -3.61 -6.38
N TYR A 324 0.57 -4.51 -5.46
CA TYR A 324 1.56 -5.56 -5.74
C TYR A 324 1.13 -6.45 -6.90
N ARG A 325 -0.12 -6.93 -6.89
CA ARG A 325 -0.66 -7.79 -7.95
C ARG A 325 -0.71 -7.07 -9.30
N LEU A 326 -1.13 -5.81 -9.31
CA LEU A 326 -1.16 -4.96 -10.50
C LEU A 326 0.25 -4.73 -11.05
N ASN A 327 1.21 -4.38 -10.21
CA ASN A 327 2.61 -4.20 -10.62
C ASN A 327 3.18 -5.50 -11.22
N ALA A 328 2.97 -6.64 -10.56
CA ALA A 328 3.39 -7.95 -11.07
C ALA A 328 2.77 -8.26 -12.43
N LEU A 329 1.48 -7.97 -12.62
CA LEU A 329 0.77 -8.24 -13.87
C LEU A 329 1.24 -7.32 -15.01
N VAL A 330 1.45 -6.03 -14.74
CA VAL A 330 1.99 -5.08 -15.74
C VAL A 330 3.43 -5.45 -16.12
N ARG A 331 4.26 -5.89 -15.17
CA ARG A 331 5.60 -6.42 -15.48
C ARG A 331 5.54 -7.68 -16.34
N ALA A 332 4.63 -8.60 -16.07
CA ALA A 332 4.42 -9.77 -16.93
C ALA A 332 3.91 -9.40 -18.33
N MET A 333 3.04 -8.39 -18.42
CA MET A 333 2.54 -7.83 -19.67
C MET A 333 3.68 -7.27 -20.53
N HIS A 334 4.57 -6.50 -19.91
CA HIS A 334 5.79 -6.00 -20.56
C HIS A 334 6.74 -7.13 -20.95
N PHE A 335 7.02 -8.07 -20.04
CA PHE A 335 7.91 -9.20 -20.29
C PHE A 335 7.46 -10.07 -21.46
N ARG A 336 6.14 -10.23 -21.63
CA ARG A 336 5.54 -10.97 -22.74
C ARG A 336 5.27 -10.10 -23.97
N GLN A 337 5.62 -8.82 -23.96
CA GLN A 337 5.35 -7.90 -25.08
C GLN A 337 3.87 -7.97 -25.52
N ALA A 338 2.97 -8.08 -24.54
CA ALA A 338 1.56 -8.33 -24.80
C ALA A 338 0.89 -7.20 -25.61
N PRO A 339 1.18 -5.90 -25.36
CA PRO A 339 0.65 -4.81 -26.18
C PRO A 339 1.14 -4.89 -27.63
N GLU A 340 2.43 -5.18 -27.86
CA GLU A 340 3.02 -5.31 -29.19
C GLU A 340 2.42 -6.50 -29.94
N GLN A 341 2.26 -7.65 -29.27
CA GLN A 341 1.61 -8.83 -29.83
C GLN A 341 0.14 -8.59 -30.19
N ALA A 342 -0.57 -7.76 -29.41
CA ALA A 342 -1.94 -7.37 -29.70
C ALA A 342 -2.01 -6.29 -30.79
N GLY A 343 -1.01 -5.42 -30.90
CA GLY A 343 -1.11 -4.16 -31.64
C GLY A 343 -1.85 -3.06 -30.86
N LEU A 344 -1.82 -3.11 -29.52
CA LEU A 344 -2.40 -2.11 -28.61
C LEU A 344 -1.45 -0.90 -28.47
N ASP A 345 -1.97 0.30 -28.72
CA ASP A 345 -1.25 1.55 -28.45
C ASP A 345 -1.40 1.97 -26.97
N LEU A 346 -0.29 1.97 -26.23
CA LEU A 346 -0.24 2.41 -24.83
C LEU A 346 0.01 3.92 -24.66
N GLN A 347 0.14 4.71 -25.72
CA GLN A 347 0.47 6.15 -25.64
C GLN A 347 -0.49 6.95 -24.75
N PHE A 348 -1.76 6.53 -24.68
CA PHE A 348 -2.71 7.14 -23.75
C PHE A 348 -2.22 7.05 -22.29
N TYR A 349 -1.94 5.84 -21.82
CA TYR A 349 -1.47 5.59 -20.46
C TYR A 349 -0.10 6.22 -20.21
N LEU A 350 0.82 6.07 -21.17
CA LEU A 350 2.20 6.51 -21.03
C LEU A 350 2.33 8.03 -20.94
N ALA A 351 1.60 8.78 -21.78
CA ALA A 351 1.86 10.21 -21.95
C ALA A 351 0.64 11.14 -21.87
N ARG A 352 -0.57 10.66 -22.20
CA ARG A 352 -1.74 11.55 -22.37
C ARG A 352 -2.65 11.60 -21.14
N TYR A 353 -2.70 10.52 -20.37
CA TYR A 353 -3.52 10.45 -19.18
C TYR A 353 -3.01 11.43 -18.11
N ARG A 354 -3.92 12.18 -17.50
CA ARG A 354 -3.62 13.06 -16.37
C ARG A 354 -4.27 12.45 -15.13
N PHE A 355 -3.51 12.39 -14.05
CA PHE A 355 -4.01 11.79 -12.82
C PHE A 355 -5.21 12.57 -12.30
N ARG A 356 -6.19 11.85 -11.78
CA ARG A 356 -7.41 12.47 -11.24
C ARG A 356 -7.31 12.68 -9.74
N ARG A 357 -6.56 11.83 -9.04
CA ARG A 357 -6.33 11.87 -7.60
C ARG A 357 -4.86 12.15 -7.33
N GLU A 358 -4.53 13.44 -7.34
CA GLU A 358 -3.26 13.92 -6.81
C GLU A 358 -3.54 14.56 -5.44
N GLU A 359 -3.06 13.91 -4.39
CA GLU A 359 -3.08 14.46 -3.05
C GLU A 359 -1.65 14.81 -2.67
N THR A 360 -1.43 16.04 -2.18
CA THR A 360 -0.10 16.47 -1.77
C THR A 360 0.37 15.62 -0.60
N MET A 361 1.44 14.85 -0.80
CA MET A 361 2.06 14.08 0.26
C MET A 361 2.78 15.01 1.24
N PRO A 362 2.54 14.89 2.57
CA PRO A 362 3.30 15.66 3.56
C PRO A 362 4.79 15.31 3.50
N ALA A 363 5.64 16.15 4.09
CA ALA A 363 7.08 15.88 4.15
C ALA A 363 7.41 14.70 5.08
N ASP A 364 6.62 14.53 6.14
CA ASP A 364 6.87 13.59 7.22
C ASP A 364 5.58 13.01 7.84
N LYS A 365 5.75 11.93 8.61
CA LYS A 365 4.76 11.36 9.52
C LYS A 365 5.19 11.55 10.97
N PRO A 366 4.25 11.63 11.94
CA PRO A 366 4.61 11.68 13.34
C PRO A 366 5.47 10.49 13.78
N GLY A 367 6.42 10.73 14.68
CA GLY A 367 7.20 9.70 15.34
C GLY A 367 6.32 8.69 16.09
N LEU A 368 6.75 7.42 16.14
CA LEU A 368 6.05 6.35 16.82
C LEU A 368 6.92 5.76 17.94
N ALA A 369 6.41 5.81 19.16
CA ALA A 369 7.02 5.16 20.30
C ALA A 369 5.95 4.76 21.33
N ASN A 370 5.98 3.49 21.71
CA ASN A 370 5.10 2.96 22.75
C ASN A 370 5.87 2.30 23.87
N SER A 371 5.37 2.46 25.09
CA SER A 371 5.88 1.80 26.28
C SER A 371 4.75 1.25 27.13
N ARG A 372 5.00 0.14 27.82
CA ARG A 372 4.08 -0.42 28.81
C ARG A 372 4.81 -0.77 30.09
N GLU A 373 4.17 -0.46 31.21
CA GLU A 373 4.55 -0.91 32.55
C GLU A 373 3.64 -2.06 32.95
N VAL A 374 4.22 -3.19 33.38
CA VAL A 374 3.48 -4.31 33.94
C VAL A 374 3.98 -4.59 35.35
N ALA A 375 3.06 -4.56 36.31
CA ALA A 375 3.32 -4.97 37.69
C ALA A 375 2.74 -6.38 37.92
N GLU A 376 3.59 -7.39 38.11
CA GLU A 376 3.16 -8.78 38.39
C GLU A 376 3.64 -9.25 39.76
N ARG A 377 2.75 -9.90 40.51
CA ARG A 377 3.08 -10.45 41.82
C ARG A 377 3.77 -11.79 41.65
N VAL A 378 5.00 -11.89 42.12
CA VAL A 378 5.82 -13.09 42.05
C VAL A 378 5.46 -14.04 43.20
N SER A 379 5.70 -15.34 43.02
CA SER A 379 5.37 -16.42 43.97
C SER A 379 5.91 -16.24 45.41
N ARG A 380 6.89 -15.34 45.61
CA ARG A 380 7.44 -14.96 46.93
C ARG A 380 6.82 -13.71 47.55
N GLY A 381 5.72 -13.19 46.99
CA GLY A 381 4.99 -12.03 47.53
C GLY A 381 5.52 -10.65 47.09
N ALA A 382 6.67 -10.59 46.42
CA ALA A 382 7.21 -9.38 45.80
C ALA A 382 6.39 -8.98 44.55
N THR A 383 6.30 -7.69 44.26
CA THR A 383 5.76 -7.16 43.00
C THR A 383 6.92 -6.82 42.08
N LEU A 384 6.94 -7.41 40.90
CA LEU A 384 7.88 -7.07 39.85
C LEU A 384 7.27 -6.00 38.94
N HIS A 385 8.01 -4.92 38.68
CA HIS A 385 7.68 -3.96 37.63
C HIS A 385 8.55 -4.21 36.41
N GLU A 386 7.93 -4.42 35.26
CA GLU A 386 8.60 -4.52 33.97
C GLU A 386 8.21 -3.34 33.09
N TYR A 387 9.22 -2.77 32.43
CA TYR A 387 9.03 -1.76 31.39
C TYR A 387 9.51 -2.31 30.06
N VAL A 388 8.68 -2.18 29.04
CA VAL A 388 9.06 -2.46 27.65
C VAL A 388 8.84 -1.20 26.83
N LEU A 389 9.86 -0.80 26.06
CA LEU A 389 9.80 0.27 25.07
C LEU A 389 10.09 -0.36 23.70
N SER A 390 9.26 -0.04 22.71
CA SER A 390 9.49 -0.45 21.32
C SER A 390 9.60 0.80 20.44
N PRO A 391 10.82 1.35 20.24
CA PRO A 391 11.03 2.38 19.25
C PRO A 391 11.21 1.69 17.89
N MET A 392 10.28 1.92 16.97
CA MET A 392 10.45 1.53 15.58
C MET A 392 10.93 2.75 14.82
N ILE A 393 12.05 2.55 14.14
CA ILE A 393 12.84 3.67 13.64
C ILE A 393 12.70 3.75 12.12
N CYS A 394 12.77 2.62 11.42
CA CYS A 394 12.66 2.59 9.96
C CYS A 394 11.62 1.56 9.49
N GLY A 395 11.12 1.79 8.29
CA GLY A 395 10.32 0.81 7.58
C GLY A 395 9.90 1.31 6.21
N GLY A 396 9.22 0.46 5.43
CA GLY A 396 8.77 0.86 4.11
C GLY A 396 7.99 -0.19 3.33
N VAL A 397 7.92 0.05 2.03
CA VAL A 397 7.38 -0.88 1.04
C VAL A 397 8.39 -0.94 -0.09
N SER A 398 8.71 -2.15 -0.54
CA SER A 398 9.49 -2.34 -1.76
C SER A 398 8.75 -3.26 -2.72
N MET A 399 8.64 -2.84 -3.99
CA MET A 399 8.07 -3.62 -5.08
C MET A 399 9.16 -4.10 -6.05
N ASP A 400 10.38 -4.31 -5.55
CA ASP A 400 11.54 -4.76 -6.33
C ASP A 400 11.46 -6.24 -6.68
N THR A 401 10.64 -6.56 -7.67
CA THR A 401 10.53 -7.94 -8.12
C THR A 401 10.68 -8.05 -9.63
N ALA A 402 11.80 -8.63 -10.04
CA ALA A 402 12.06 -8.93 -11.44
C ALA A 402 11.14 -10.07 -11.91
N VAL A 403 10.56 -9.89 -13.10
CA VAL A 403 9.82 -10.94 -13.81
C VAL A 403 10.77 -11.63 -14.80
N ARG A 404 10.88 -12.95 -14.71
CA ARG A 404 11.81 -13.81 -15.46
C ARG A 404 11.09 -15.04 -15.99
N SER A 405 11.63 -15.67 -17.03
CA SER A 405 11.03 -16.87 -17.64
C SER A 405 10.76 -18.01 -16.63
N ALA A 406 11.62 -18.19 -15.62
CA ALA A 406 11.48 -19.24 -14.62
C ALA A 406 10.20 -19.12 -13.75
N GLN A 407 9.57 -17.94 -13.70
CA GLN A 407 8.32 -17.72 -12.98
C GLN A 407 7.08 -18.10 -13.79
N PHE A 408 7.21 -18.44 -15.08
CA PHE A 408 6.09 -18.80 -15.95
C PHE A 408 6.02 -20.31 -16.17
N GLN A 409 4.86 -20.88 -15.87
CA GLN A 409 4.54 -22.28 -16.14
C GLN A 409 3.61 -22.40 -17.35
N TRP A 410 4.07 -23.06 -18.40
CA TRP A 410 3.25 -23.33 -19.57
C TRP A 410 2.20 -24.42 -19.31
N ARG A 411 0.95 -24.20 -19.74
CA ARG A 411 -0.13 -25.19 -19.70
C ARG A 411 -0.78 -25.33 -21.08
N SER A 412 -0.69 -26.53 -21.65
CA SER A 412 -1.29 -26.88 -22.94
C SER A 412 -2.68 -27.51 -22.83
N ALA A 413 -3.16 -27.79 -21.61
CA ALA A 413 -4.43 -28.44 -21.35
C ALA A 413 -5.22 -27.71 -20.25
N GLY A 414 -6.50 -28.06 -20.10
CA GLY A 414 -7.41 -27.41 -19.17
C GLY A 414 -7.96 -26.08 -19.72
N TRP A 415 -8.47 -25.24 -18.82
CA TRP A 415 -9.17 -24.03 -19.23
C TRP A 415 -8.25 -22.96 -19.82
N LEU A 416 -7.02 -22.82 -19.31
CA LEU A 416 -6.07 -21.83 -19.83
C LEU A 416 -5.84 -22.00 -21.34
N ALA A 417 -5.85 -23.24 -21.83
CA ALA A 417 -5.69 -23.53 -23.26
C ALA A 417 -6.83 -22.95 -24.13
N HIS A 418 -8.01 -22.77 -23.55
CA HIS A 418 -9.21 -22.25 -24.23
C HIS A 418 -9.61 -20.85 -23.77
N ALA A 419 -8.97 -20.33 -22.72
CA ALA A 419 -9.32 -19.10 -22.03
C ALA A 419 -9.41 -17.90 -22.95
N ARG A 420 -8.42 -17.73 -23.83
CA ARG A 420 -8.42 -16.67 -24.83
C ARG A 420 -9.69 -16.71 -25.70
N SER A 421 -10.06 -17.90 -26.20
CA SER A 421 -11.26 -18.06 -27.03
C SER A 421 -12.53 -17.80 -26.24
N VAL A 422 -12.60 -18.27 -24.99
CA VAL A 422 -13.74 -18.05 -24.10
C VAL A 422 -13.94 -16.57 -23.80
N VAL A 423 -12.88 -15.86 -23.40
CA VAL A 423 -12.91 -14.42 -23.11
C VAL A 423 -13.31 -13.62 -24.36
N ALA A 424 -12.73 -13.94 -25.52
CA ALA A 424 -13.05 -13.26 -26.77
C ALA A 424 -14.50 -13.49 -27.23
N LYS A 425 -15.01 -14.73 -27.12
CA LYS A 425 -16.41 -15.06 -27.48
C LYS A 425 -17.43 -14.46 -26.53
N ALA A 426 -17.08 -14.30 -25.24
CA ALA A 426 -17.95 -13.68 -24.25
C ALA A 426 -18.06 -12.15 -24.41
N ARG A 427 -17.15 -11.53 -25.16
CA ARG A 427 -17.14 -10.08 -25.41
C ARG A 427 -18.40 -9.68 -26.21
N PRO A 428 -19.31 -8.84 -25.69
CA PRO A 428 -20.55 -8.50 -26.38
C PRO A 428 -20.34 -7.73 -27.69
N HIS A 429 -19.40 -6.79 -27.68
CA HIS A 429 -19.03 -6.01 -28.86
C HIS A 429 -17.54 -5.64 -28.80
N ALA A 430 -16.93 -5.39 -29.96
CA ALA A 430 -15.54 -4.92 -30.08
C ALA A 430 -15.24 -3.63 -29.28
N ASN A 431 -16.27 -2.86 -28.87
CA ASN A 431 -16.15 -1.62 -28.11
C ASN A 431 -16.73 -1.74 -26.69
N SER A 432 -16.98 -2.95 -26.18
CA SER A 432 -17.35 -3.13 -24.78
C SER A 432 -16.17 -2.81 -23.88
N LEU A 433 -16.37 -1.90 -22.90
CA LEU A 433 -15.39 -1.57 -21.86
C LEU A 433 -15.13 -2.79 -20.98
N CYS A 434 -16.19 -3.36 -20.42
CA CYS A 434 -16.12 -4.53 -19.55
C CYS A 434 -17.31 -5.48 -19.79
N TRP A 435 -17.12 -6.73 -19.37
CA TRP A 435 -18.17 -7.75 -19.35
C TRP A 435 -17.85 -8.81 -18.31
N THR A 436 -18.88 -9.57 -17.91
CA THR A 436 -18.74 -10.66 -16.95
C THR A 436 -18.42 -11.97 -17.67
N LEU A 437 -17.47 -12.72 -17.12
CA LEU A 437 -17.20 -14.10 -17.48
C LEU A 437 -17.70 -15.02 -16.34
N PRO A 438 -18.78 -15.80 -16.55
CA PRO A 438 -19.36 -16.60 -15.49
C PRO A 438 -18.45 -17.70 -14.96
N ARG A 439 -18.50 -17.99 -13.65
CA ARG A 439 -17.67 -19.03 -12.99
C ARG A 439 -17.69 -20.38 -13.69
N HIS A 440 -18.83 -20.83 -14.23
CA HIS A 440 -18.97 -22.15 -14.86
C HIS A 440 -18.19 -22.31 -16.17
N HIS A 441 -17.74 -21.20 -16.78
CA HIS A 441 -16.80 -21.23 -17.89
C HIS A 441 -15.34 -21.46 -17.42
N MET A 442 -15.12 -21.52 -16.10
CA MET A 442 -13.87 -21.87 -15.44
C MET A 442 -14.00 -23.23 -14.72
N PRO A 443 -12.98 -24.10 -14.73
CA PRO A 443 -13.02 -25.40 -14.07
C PRO A 443 -12.89 -25.24 -12.55
N SER A 444 -13.58 -26.14 -11.84
CA SER A 444 -13.71 -26.20 -10.38
C SER A 444 -12.38 -26.28 -9.62
N THR A 445 -11.32 -26.83 -10.22
CA THR A 445 -9.99 -26.99 -9.58
C THR A 445 -9.25 -25.68 -9.32
N MET A 446 -9.72 -24.54 -9.84
CA MET A 446 -9.23 -23.21 -9.47
C MET A 446 -10.21 -22.40 -8.62
N ALA A 447 -11.45 -22.88 -8.46
CA ALA A 447 -12.41 -22.22 -7.61
C ALA A 447 -12.14 -22.49 -6.11
N ASP A 448 -11.52 -23.64 -5.80
CA ASP A 448 -11.19 -24.07 -4.44
C ASP A 448 -9.66 -24.17 -4.17
N GLY A 449 -8.83 -23.77 -5.14
CA GLY A 449 -7.36 -23.87 -5.08
C GLY A 449 -6.65 -22.86 -4.17
N LEU A 450 -7.39 -22.11 -3.34
CA LEU A 450 -6.84 -21.20 -2.32
C LEU A 450 -6.82 -21.83 -0.92
N THR A 451 -6.75 -23.16 -0.82
CA THR A 451 -6.52 -23.83 0.47
C THR A 451 -5.06 -24.23 0.63
N SER A 452 -4.34 -23.39 1.39
CA SER A 452 -3.06 -23.61 2.08
C SER A 452 -1.84 -24.07 1.24
N PRO A 453 -0.76 -23.27 1.14
CA PRO A 453 0.56 -23.84 0.92
C PRO A 453 1.00 -24.55 2.19
N ALA A 454 1.23 -25.85 2.06
CA ALA A 454 1.95 -26.66 3.01
C ALA A 454 3.21 -25.94 3.53
N THR A 455 3.38 -25.96 4.85
CA THR A 455 4.62 -25.81 5.63
C THR A 455 5.81 -25.23 4.86
N HIS A 456 6.08 -23.94 5.09
CA HIS A 456 7.31 -23.28 4.66
C HIS A 456 8.52 -24.16 4.95
N ARG A 457 9.30 -24.46 3.89
CA ARG A 457 10.62 -25.05 4.05
C ARG A 457 11.48 -24.09 4.87
N ARG A 458 12.28 -24.70 5.74
CA ARG A 458 13.30 -24.04 6.56
C ARG A 458 14.15 -23.13 5.66
N TRP A 459 14.18 -21.84 5.99
CA TRP A 459 15.05 -20.84 5.37
C TRP A 459 16.49 -21.37 5.44
N SER A 460 17.05 -21.78 4.31
CA SER A 460 18.47 -22.12 4.21
C SER A 460 19.25 -20.86 3.88
N LYS A 461 20.26 -20.55 4.70
CA LYS A 461 21.26 -19.51 4.47
C LYS A 461 21.96 -19.74 3.12
N ALA A 462 21.47 -19.17 2.04
CA ALA A 462 22.14 -19.20 0.75
C ALA A 462 21.71 -18.05 -0.18
N SER A 463 21.95 -16.82 0.24
CA SER A 463 22.17 -15.68 -0.68
C SER A 463 22.77 -14.47 0.06
N THR A 464 23.74 -14.73 0.94
CA THR A 464 24.64 -13.68 1.45
C THR A 464 25.91 -13.69 0.60
N GLN A 465 25.79 -13.29 -0.67
CA GLN A 465 26.95 -12.93 -1.49
C GLN A 465 26.61 -11.67 -2.30
N GLY A 466 26.99 -10.53 -1.71
CA GLY A 466 27.62 -9.41 -2.40
C GLY A 466 26.93 -8.81 -3.61
N ILE A 467 26.18 -7.73 -3.38
CA ILE A 467 26.20 -6.57 -4.29
C ILE A 467 26.67 -5.38 -3.45
N LEU A 468 28.00 -5.25 -3.33
CA LEU A 468 28.65 -3.98 -3.11
C LEU A 468 28.47 -3.18 -4.41
N LEU A 469 27.45 -2.33 -4.47
CA LEU A 469 27.43 -1.20 -5.40
C LEU A 469 27.40 0.07 -4.55
N SER A 470 28.61 0.59 -4.34
CA SER A 470 28.83 1.98 -3.97
C SER A 470 28.12 2.87 -4.99
N TRP A 471 27.09 3.59 -4.56
CA TRP A 471 26.52 4.67 -5.33
C TRP A 471 27.48 5.86 -5.27
N GLN A 472 28.46 5.90 -6.17
CA GLN A 472 29.14 7.15 -6.49
C GLN A 472 28.26 7.92 -7.48
N TYR A 473 27.73 9.05 -6.99
CA TYR A 473 27.16 10.10 -7.80
C TYR A 473 28.14 10.50 -8.90
N VAL A 474 27.87 10.13 -10.16
CA VAL A 474 28.47 10.79 -11.32
C VAL A 474 27.54 11.93 -11.72
N VAL A 475 27.65 13.04 -10.99
CA VAL A 475 27.28 14.34 -11.55
C VAL A 475 28.52 14.79 -12.32
N SER A 476 28.47 14.78 -13.64
CA SER A 476 29.46 15.47 -14.45
C SER A 476 29.04 16.93 -14.65
N PRO A 477 29.78 17.89 -14.09
CA PRO A 477 30.00 19.16 -14.73
C PRO A 477 31.46 19.22 -15.18
N VAL A 478 31.68 19.30 -16.48
CA VAL A 478 32.98 19.73 -17.02
C VAL A 478 33.13 21.21 -16.65
N TRP A 479 33.99 21.48 -15.66
CA TRP A 479 34.53 22.81 -15.39
C TRP A 479 36.02 22.68 -15.07
N THR A 480 36.85 23.18 -15.99
CA THR A 480 38.28 23.40 -15.80
C THR A 480 38.51 24.70 -15.05
N PRO A 481 39.40 24.77 -14.04
CA PRO A 481 39.71 26.01 -13.36
C PRO A 481 40.74 26.82 -14.17
N GLY A 482 40.36 28.05 -14.51
CA GLY A 482 41.29 29.09 -14.96
C GLY A 482 40.91 29.72 -16.29
N ASP A 483 40.00 30.69 -16.26
CA ASP A 483 40.27 31.99 -16.88
C ASP A 483 39.25 33.04 -16.45
N ARG A 484 39.76 34.27 -16.33
CA ARG A 484 39.04 35.45 -15.86
C ARG A 484 38.04 35.95 -16.91
N CYS A 485 37.09 36.72 -16.39
CA CYS A 485 36.51 37.94 -16.98
C CYS A 485 35.19 37.87 -17.76
N ARG A 486 34.25 38.63 -17.17
CA ARG A 486 33.29 39.58 -17.75
C ARG A 486 31.91 39.06 -18.15
N TYR A 487 30.97 39.41 -17.27
CA TYR A 487 29.60 39.77 -17.61
C TYR A 487 29.57 40.85 -18.69
N GLU A 488 28.77 40.64 -19.73
CA GLU A 488 28.06 41.73 -20.41
C GLU A 488 26.65 41.24 -20.77
N ILE A 489 25.71 42.16 -20.54
CA ILE A 489 24.25 42.00 -20.61
C ILE A 489 23.83 42.33 -22.05
N GLY A 490 22.91 41.54 -22.61
CA GLY A 490 22.22 41.81 -23.87
C GLY A 490 20.97 40.96 -24.00
#